data_AF-A0A535KQY0-F1
#
_entry.id   AF-A0A535KQY0-F1
#
_cell.length_a   1.000
_cell.length_b   1.000
_cell.length_c   1.000
_cell.angle_alpha   90.00
_cell.angle_beta   90.00
_cell.angle_gamma   90.00
#
_symmetry.space_group_name_H-M   'P 1'
#
loop_
_entity.id
_entity.type
_entity.pdbx_description
1 polymer ?
#
loop_
_entity_poly.entity_id
_entity_poly.type
_entity_poly.pdbx_seq_one_letter_code
_entity_poly.pdbx_strand_id
1 'polypeptide(L)' 'MNAPQLTVVATSRNDDHGGNLLARMQLFIDGLAEQAERFRMPVELLLVEWNPPAGRPALRNALRWDESEHFHPAVITVPH' A
#
# COMPACT_ATOMS: atom_id res chain seq x y z
N MET A 1 -15.35 10.68 -6.72
CA MET A 1 -14.07 10.17 -7.25
C MET A 1 -14.31 9.74 -8.68
N ASN A 2 -13.44 10.15 -9.62
CA ASN A 2 -13.40 9.51 -10.93
C ASN A 2 -12.90 8.07 -10.73
N ALA A 3 -13.33 7.12 -11.58
CA ALA A 3 -12.81 5.76 -11.51
C ALA A 3 -11.28 5.76 -11.66
N PRO A 4 -10.54 4.92 -10.90
CA PRO A 4 -9.09 4.86 -11.05
C PRO A 4 -8.74 4.49 -12.49
N GLN A 5 -7.75 5.18 -13.06
CA GLN A 5 -7.23 4.83 -14.38
C GLN A 5 -6.27 3.64 -14.30
N LEU A 6 -5.65 3.44 -13.14
CA LEU A 6 -4.78 2.31 -12.82
C LEU A 6 -5.06 1.84 -11.40
N THR A 7 -5.28 0.54 -11.22
CA THR A 7 -5.22 -0.11 -9.90
C THR A 7 -3.97 -0.97 -9.83
N VAL A 8 -3.10 -0.70 -8.86
CA VAL A 8 -1.95 -1.55 -8.52
C VAL A 8 -2.34 -2.42 -7.34
N VAL A 9 -2.37 -3.74 -7.53
CA VAL A 9 -2.63 -4.71 -6.46
C VAL A 9 -1.30 -5.31 -6.02
N ALA A 10 -0.97 -5.16 -4.74
CA ALA A 10 0.25 -5.71 -4.16
C ALA A 10 -0.08 -6.54 -2.92
N THR A 11 0.51 -7.72 -2.79
CA THR A 11 0.34 -8.57 -1.61
C THR A 11 1.56 -8.47 -0.72
N SER A 12 1.36 -8.31 0.58
CA SER A 12 2.44 -8.29 1.56
C SER A 12 1.98 -8.90 2.88
N ARG A 13 2.96 -9.19 3.73
CA ARG A 13 2.79 -9.74 5.06
C ARG A 13 3.80 -9.06 5.97
N ASN A 14 3.36 -8.57 7.13
CA ASN A 14 4.26 -7.88 8.05
C ASN A 14 5.16 -8.85 8.83
N ASP A 15 5.82 -9.80 8.19
CA ASP A 15 6.69 -10.80 8.80
C ASP A 15 8.20 -10.49 8.64
N ASP A 16 8.53 -9.32 8.10
CA ASP A 16 9.91 -8.86 7.81
C ASP A 16 10.67 -9.76 6.83
N HIS A 17 9.94 -10.43 5.93
CA HIS A 17 10.54 -11.26 4.89
C HIS A 17 11.57 -10.48 4.06
N GLY A 18 12.78 -11.03 3.94
CA GLY A 18 13.90 -10.40 3.23
C GLY A 18 14.50 -9.18 3.93
N GLY A 19 14.13 -8.90 5.19
CA GLY A 19 14.65 -7.81 6.03
C GLY A 19 14.20 -6.41 5.60
N ASN A 20 14.01 -5.52 6.58
CA ASN A 20 13.56 -4.13 6.39
C ASN A 20 12.30 -4.01 5.52
N LEU A 21 11.34 -4.94 5.67
CA LEU A 21 10.16 -5.01 4.81
C LEU A 21 9.35 -3.71 4.84
N LEU A 22 9.11 -3.15 6.03
CA LEU A 22 8.32 -1.92 6.17
C LEU A 22 8.98 -0.74 5.45
N ALA A 23 10.31 -0.62 5.50
CA ALA A 23 11.02 0.45 4.81
C ALA A 23 10.88 0.33 3.29
N ARG A 24 11.02 -0.89 2.74
CA ARG A 24 10.83 -1.12 1.30
C ARG A 24 9.40 -0.90 0.85
N MET A 25 8.43 -1.35 1.65
CA MET A 25 7.01 -1.11 1.38
C MET A 25 6.68 0.37 1.41
N GLN A 26 7.25 1.13 2.35
CA GLN A 26 7.08 2.57 2.41
C GLN A 26 7.67 3.26 1.18
N LEU A 27 8.89 2.88 0.75
CA LEU A 27 9.49 3.41 -0.48
C LEU A 27 8.65 3.11 -1.72
N PHE A 28 8.05 1.92 -1.80
CA PHE A 28 7.13 1.56 -2.88
C PHE A 28 5.86 2.44 -2.88
N ILE A 29 5.24 2.64 -1.71
CA ILE A 29 4.03 3.48 -1.55
C ILE A 29 4.35 4.94 -1.91
N ASP A 30 5.41 5.49 -1.32
CA ASP A 30 5.83 6.89 -1.52
C ASP A 30 6.14 7.15 -3.00
N GLY A 31 6.84 6.21 -3.66
CA GLY A 31 7.14 6.30 -5.08
C GLY A 31 5.89 6.24 -5.95
N LEU A 32 4.94 5.34 -5.65
CA LEU A 32 3.69 5.25 -6.42
C LEU A 32 2.83 6.52 -6.26
N ALA A 33 2.74 7.06 -5.06
CA ALA A 33 2.04 8.30 -4.77
C ALA A 33 2.65 9.49 -5.52
N GLU A 34 3.99 9.63 -5.51
CA GLU A 34 4.69 10.70 -6.24
C GLU A 34 4.45 10.61 -7.75
N GLN A 35 4.47 9.42 -8.33
CA GLN A 35 4.17 9.25 -9.76
C GLN A 35 2.71 9.60 -10.09
N ALA A 36 1.75 9.20 -9.24
CA ALA A 36 0.34 9.52 -9.42
C ALA A 36 0.11 11.04 -9.46
N GLU A 37 0.71 11.76 -8.51
CA GLU A 37 0.67 13.23 -8.45
C GLU A 37 1.36 13.89 -9.63
N ARG A 38 2.59 13.45 -9.94
CA ARG A 38 3.41 14.00 -11.02
C ARG A 38 2.70 13.95 -12.38
N PHE A 39 1.97 12.87 -12.65
CA PHE A 39 1.26 12.67 -13.91
C PHE A 39 -0.23 13.02 -13.84
N ARG A 40 -0.73 13.44 -12.66
CA ARG A 40 -2.16 13.71 -12.41
C ARG A 40 -3.07 12.57 -12.84
N MET A 41 -2.62 11.35 -12.61
CA MET A 41 -3.32 10.13 -13.00
C MET A 41 -3.96 9.53 -11.75
N PRO A 42 -5.29 9.35 -11.71
CA PRO A 42 -5.95 8.64 -10.62
C PRO A 42 -5.46 7.19 -10.52
N VAL A 43 -4.66 6.92 -9.49
CA VAL A 43 -4.07 5.61 -9.17
C VAL A 43 -4.68 5.11 -7.87
N GLU A 44 -5.16 3.87 -7.88
CA GLU A 44 -5.51 3.13 -6.68
C GLU A 44 -4.38 2.16 -6.32
N LEU A 45 -3.98 2.15 -5.05
CA LEU A 45 -3.17 1.06 -4.49
C LEU A 45 -4.05 0.20 -3.61
N LEU A 46 -4.29 -1.05 -4.02
CA LEU A 46 -4.93 -2.06 -3.18
C LEU A 46 -3.87 -2.96 -2.56
N LEU A 47 -3.47 -2.67 -1.32
CA LEU A 47 -2.55 -3.53 -0.57
C LEU A 47 -3.32 -4.69 0.09
N VAL A 48 -2.96 -5.92 -0.28
CA VAL A 48 -3.49 -7.14 0.30
C VAL A 48 -2.57 -7.59 1.43
N GLU A 49 -3.01 -7.42 2.66
CA GLU A 49 -2.35 -7.98 3.83
C GLU A 49 -2.76 -9.45 3.98
N TRP A 50 -1.86 -10.34 3.59
CA TRP A 50 -2.12 -11.78 3.61
C TRP A 50 -1.59 -12.41 4.89
N ASN A 51 -2.46 -13.15 5.60
CA ASN A 51 -2.08 -13.95 6.77
C ASN A 51 -1.25 -13.12 7.78
N PRO A 52 -1.79 -12.02 8.33
CA PRO A 52 -1.00 -11.15 9.20
C PRO A 52 -0.48 -11.94 10.42
N PRO A 53 0.82 -11.83 10.75
CA PRO A 53 1.40 -12.53 11.89
C PRO A 53 0.84 -11.98 13.21
N ALA A 54 0.51 -12.88 14.13
CA ALA A 54 0.06 -12.50 15.47
C ALA A 54 1.16 -11.69 16.20
N GLY A 55 0.76 -10.63 16.89
CA GLY A 55 1.68 -9.78 17.67
C GLY A 55 2.43 -8.72 16.89
N ARG A 56 2.14 -8.53 15.59
CA ARG A 56 2.65 -7.38 14.81
C ARG A 56 1.51 -6.45 14.40
N PRO A 57 1.79 -5.15 14.23
CA PRO A 57 0.79 -4.22 13.74
C PRO A 57 0.36 -4.61 12.33
N ALA A 58 -0.93 -4.46 12.05
CA ALA A 58 -1.45 -4.59 10.69
C ALA A 58 -0.74 -3.60 9.75
N LEU A 59 -0.55 -3.95 8.48
CA LEU A 59 0.13 -3.09 7.50
C LEU A 59 -0.54 -1.72 7.36
N ARG A 60 -1.88 -1.66 7.48
CA ARG A 60 -2.61 -0.39 7.55
C ARG A 60 -2.16 0.56 8.66
N ASN A 61 -1.67 0.01 9.77
CA ASN A 61 -1.23 0.78 10.93
C ASN A 61 0.30 0.97 10.95
N ALA A 62 1.05 0.13 10.23
CA ALA A 62 2.50 0.13 10.21
C ALA A 62 3.09 1.04 9.11
N LEU A 63 2.29 1.43 8.12
CA LEU A 63 2.70 2.23 6.96
C LEU A 63 1.96 3.56 6.93
N ARG A 64 2.54 4.54 6.23
CA ARG A 64 1.90 5.82 5.92
C ARG A 64 1.23 5.77 4.54
N TRP A 65 0.12 6.47 4.43
CA TRP A 65 -0.82 6.38 3.31
C TRP A 65 -1.24 7.77 2.83
N ASP A 66 -0.29 8.62 2.48
CA ASP A 66 -0.54 10.02 2.12
C ASP A 66 -1.48 10.14 0.89
N GLU A 67 -2.78 10.04 1.14
CA GLU A 67 -3.86 10.06 0.15
C GLU A 67 -4.01 11.47 -0.43
N SER A 68 -4.38 11.52 -1.70
CA SER A 68 -4.49 12.76 -2.46
C SER A 68 -5.61 12.68 -3.51
N GLU A 69 -5.70 13.71 -4.36
CA GLU A 69 -6.63 13.69 -5.49
C GLU A 69 -6.27 12.61 -6.52
N HIS A 70 -4.98 12.26 -6.65
CA HIS A 70 -4.51 11.32 -7.66
C HIS A 70 -4.05 9.98 -7.08
N PHE A 71 -3.91 9.83 -5.77
CA PHE A 71 -3.48 8.58 -5.14
C PHE A 71 -4.46 8.13 -4.06
N HIS A 72 -5.07 6.96 -4.26
CA HIS A 72 -6.09 6.37 -3.38
C HIS A 72 -5.63 5.01 -2.84
N PRO A 73 -5.00 4.96 -1.67
CA PRO A 73 -4.61 3.71 -1.06
C PRO A 73 -5.75 3.03 -0.29
N ALA A 74 -5.85 1.72 -0.41
CA ALA A 74 -6.73 0.87 0.37
C ALA A 74 -5.99 -0.39 0.84
N VAL A 75 -6.40 -0.91 2.00
CA VAL A 75 -5.85 -2.16 2.55
C VAL A 75 -6.98 -3.14 2.80
N ILE A 76 -6.86 -4.33 2.22
CA ILE A 76 -7.70 -5.48 2.54
C ILE A 76 -6.88 -6.54 3.25
N THR A 77 -7.50 -7.22 4.21
CA THR A 77 -6.85 -8.30 4.97
C THR A 77 -7.44 -9.63 4.55
N VAL A 78 -6.58 -10.58 4.17
CA VAL A 78 -6.95 -11.98 4.00
C VAL A 78 -6.56 -12.71 5.28
N PRO A 79 -7.54 -13.13 6.10
CA PRO A 79 -7.26 -13.81 7.37
C PRO A 79 -6.70 -15.22 7.13
N HIS A 80 -6.31 -15.87 8.24
CA HIS A 80 -5.89 -17.28 8.27
C HIS A 80 -7.02 -18.22 7.91
#